data_AF-A0A1A7R988-F1
#
_entry.id   AF-A0A1A7R988-F1
#
_cell.length_a   1.000
_cell.length_b   1.000
_cell.length_c   1.000
_cell.angle_alpha   90.00
_cell.angle_beta   90.00
_cell.angle_gamma   90.00
#
_symmetry.space_group_name_H-M   'P 1'
#
loop_
_entity.id
_entity.type
_entity.pdbx_description
1 polymer ?
#
loop_
_entity_poly.entity_id
_entity_poly.type
_entity_poly.pdbx_seq_one_letter_code
_entity_poly.pdbx_strand_id
1 'polypeptide(L)'
;MSQMVDTQEGKPETEIKIDNYSLLVGFEANLAETAFVERKVGILKNKVEKVQILQGEGSDYGHAFFYITKNNVVEAFFSFGPTEELGDIEYKKGEEEIDGNEKIYANGYVNKRPSTTSYLIYEVVQIFKINITEKKFHKIKQKVAKVEAAVLKGKPYNVILNDTCAEEAEDILDDVIDDLPNGKGYIEIDGKIPPFRVVNPYMWCSQFYKKYGDNAYIYPEYPEDGKGVDLFDADGEHDFSVSSWKLENGQLDPLFENGYYEN
;
A
#
# COMPACT_ATOMS: atom_id res chain seq x y z
N MET A 1 -46.48 2.07 28.73
CA MET A 1 -46.84 2.90 27.56
C MET A 1 -46.00 2.39 26.40
N SER A 2 -46.60 1.60 25.52
CA SER A 2 -45.98 1.10 24.28
C SER A 2 -46.64 1.87 23.15
N GLN A 3 -45.89 2.68 22.41
CA GLN A 3 -46.40 3.24 21.16
C GLN A 3 -46.39 2.14 20.11
N MET A 4 -47.59 1.70 19.71
CA MET A 4 -47.74 0.90 18.51
C MET A 4 -47.68 1.86 17.32
N VAL A 5 -46.77 1.57 16.38
CA VAL A 5 -46.70 2.27 15.10
C VAL A 5 -47.82 1.72 14.23
N ASP A 6 -48.71 2.62 13.81
CA ASP A 6 -49.86 2.32 12.95
C ASP A 6 -49.39 2.17 11.50
N THR A 7 -49.27 0.93 11.02
CA THR A 7 -48.95 0.64 9.61
C THR A 7 -50.23 0.67 8.79
N GLN A 8 -50.38 1.65 7.89
CA GLN A 8 -51.53 1.76 6.99
C GLN A 8 -51.69 0.51 6.11
N GLU A 9 -52.92 -0.01 6.05
CA GLU A 9 -53.30 -1.16 5.25
C GLU A 9 -53.07 -0.88 3.75
N GLY A 10 -52.18 -1.63 3.11
CA GLY A 10 -51.95 -1.58 1.66
C GLY A 10 -50.64 -0.95 1.15
N LYS A 11 -49.74 -0.51 2.04
CA LYS A 11 -48.37 -0.10 1.67
C LYS A 11 -47.35 -0.67 2.66
N PRO A 12 -46.82 -1.89 2.46
CA PRO A 12 -45.68 -2.33 3.23
C PRO A 12 -44.47 -1.45 2.83
N GLU A 13 -44.11 -0.49 3.67
CA GLU A 13 -42.79 0.14 3.62
C GLU A 13 -41.78 -0.90 4.10
N THR A 14 -41.22 -1.65 3.15
CA THR A 14 -40.09 -2.54 3.42
C THR A 14 -38.83 -1.71 3.26
N GLU A 15 -38.18 -1.39 4.37
CA GLU A 15 -36.81 -0.85 4.35
C GLU A 15 -35.87 -2.00 3.93
N ILE A 16 -35.46 -2.01 2.66
CA ILE A 16 -34.43 -2.94 2.19
C ILE A 16 -33.08 -2.35 2.61
N LYS A 17 -32.52 -2.85 3.71
CA LYS A 17 -31.11 -2.58 4.06
C LYS A 17 -30.23 -3.44 3.18
N ILE A 18 -29.64 -2.83 2.16
CA ILE A 18 -28.61 -3.46 1.33
C ILE A 18 -27.27 -3.22 2.02
N ASP A 19 -26.53 -4.29 2.29
CA ASP A 19 -25.18 -4.17 2.82
C ASP A 19 -24.26 -3.53 1.77
N ASN A 20 -23.49 -2.53 2.20
CA ASN A 20 -22.47 -1.86 1.40
C ASN A 20 -21.11 -2.55 1.62
N TYR A 21 -20.41 -2.85 0.53
CA TYR A 21 -19.08 -3.44 0.57
C TYR A 21 -18.09 -2.56 -0.19
N SER A 22 -16.97 -2.23 0.45
CA SER A 22 -15.93 -1.41 -0.17
C SER A 22 -14.54 -2.03 -0.01
N LEU A 23 -13.69 -1.77 -1.00
CA LEU A 23 -12.25 -1.97 -0.97
C LEU A 23 -11.61 -0.58 -0.93
N LEU A 24 -10.67 -0.39 -0.02
CA LEU A 24 -9.89 0.83 0.11
C LEU A 24 -8.42 0.48 -0.08
N VAL A 25 -7.78 1.05 -1.08
CA VAL A 25 -6.36 0.83 -1.40
C VAL A 25 -5.58 2.09 -1.05
N GLY A 26 -4.59 1.95 -0.18
CA GLY A 26 -3.82 3.07 0.38
C GLY A 26 -2.35 3.02 0.03
N PHE A 27 -1.73 4.20 -0.07
CA PHE A 27 -0.34 4.38 -0.45
C PHE A 27 0.37 5.41 0.42
N GLU A 28 1.55 5.05 0.94
CA GLU A 28 2.59 6.00 1.39
C GLU A 28 3.51 6.21 0.20
N ALA A 29 3.16 7.17 -0.68
CA ALA A 29 3.88 7.44 -1.93
C ALA A 29 4.03 8.94 -2.15
N ASN A 30 4.48 9.61 -1.10
CA ASN A 30 4.41 11.06 -0.94
C ASN A 30 5.49 11.83 -1.72
N LEU A 31 6.63 11.21 -1.99
CA LEU A 31 7.78 11.82 -2.64
C LEU A 31 7.82 11.53 -4.14
N ALA A 32 6.67 11.53 -4.83
CA ALA A 32 6.58 11.04 -6.21
C ALA A 32 7.44 11.85 -7.21
N GLU A 33 7.71 13.12 -6.91
CA GLU A 33 8.55 14.00 -7.73
C GLU A 33 10.04 13.63 -7.66
N THR A 34 10.51 13.15 -6.50
CA THR A 34 11.91 12.79 -6.27
C THR A 34 12.16 11.28 -6.33
N ALA A 35 11.12 10.47 -6.15
CA ALA A 35 11.18 9.00 -6.20
C ALA A 35 11.60 8.48 -7.58
N PHE A 36 11.24 9.19 -8.66
CA PHE A 36 11.54 8.78 -10.03
C PHE A 36 12.61 9.64 -10.68
N VAL A 37 13.51 8.97 -11.40
CA VAL A 37 14.44 9.62 -12.34
C VAL A 37 14.29 9.02 -13.72
N GLU A 38 14.52 9.83 -14.75
CA GLU A 38 14.55 9.32 -16.13
C GLU A 38 15.86 8.55 -16.36
N ARG A 39 15.73 7.32 -16.86
CA ARG A 39 16.87 6.46 -17.23
C ARG A 39 16.62 5.80 -18.57
N LYS A 40 17.71 5.55 -19.29
CA LYS A 40 17.70 4.67 -20.45
C LYS A 40 17.65 3.21 -19.97
N VAL A 41 16.59 2.50 -20.32
CA VAL A 41 16.35 1.11 -19.90
C VAL A 41 16.31 0.15 -21.10
N GLY A 42 16.28 -1.14 -20.80
CA GLY A 42 16.32 -2.23 -21.78
C GLY A 42 17.75 -2.61 -22.21
N ILE A 43 17.89 -3.78 -22.84
CA ILE A 43 19.19 -4.37 -23.23
C ILE A 43 20.01 -3.41 -24.12
N LEU A 44 19.32 -2.66 -24.99
CA LEU A 44 19.94 -1.69 -25.91
C LEU A 44 19.92 -0.24 -25.39
N LYS A 45 19.40 0.00 -24.17
CA LYS A 45 19.30 1.34 -23.55
C LYS A 45 18.75 2.42 -24.49
N ASN A 46 17.76 2.06 -25.30
CA ASN A 46 17.19 2.91 -26.35
C ASN A 46 15.84 3.55 -25.96
N LYS A 47 15.27 3.15 -24.82
CA LYS A 47 14.02 3.71 -24.30
C LYS A 47 14.30 4.48 -23.01
N VAL A 48 13.78 5.71 -22.90
CA VAL A 48 13.78 6.46 -21.64
C VAL A 48 12.50 6.12 -20.89
N GLU A 49 12.64 5.72 -19.63
CA GLU A 49 11.53 5.40 -18.72
C GLU A 49 11.78 6.07 -17.37
N LYS A 50 10.69 6.27 -16.61
CA LYS A 50 10.78 6.62 -15.19
C LYS A 50 11.24 5.40 -14.39
N VAL A 51 12.29 5.57 -13.60
CA VAL A 51 12.89 4.51 -12.77
C VAL A 51 12.92 4.99 -11.33
N GLN A 52 12.35 4.19 -10.42
CA GLN A 52 12.41 4.49 -9.00
C GLN A 52 13.80 4.12 -8.46
N ILE A 53 14.44 5.03 -7.72
CA ILE A 53 15.74 4.77 -7.09
C ILE A 53 15.50 4.31 -5.65
N LEU A 54 15.87 3.07 -5.36
CA LEU A 54 15.63 2.46 -4.04
C LEU A 54 16.82 2.62 -3.07
N GLN A 55 17.88 3.31 -3.47
CA GLN A 55 19.04 3.54 -2.60
C GLN A 55 19.65 4.92 -2.80
N GLY A 56 19.93 5.62 -1.71
CA GLY A 56 20.59 6.92 -1.69
C GLY A 56 20.01 7.79 -0.59
N GLU A 57 20.62 8.96 -0.39
CA GLU A 57 20.04 10.01 0.46
C GLU A 57 18.70 10.47 -0.16
N GLY A 58 17.64 10.51 0.65
CA GLY A 58 16.28 10.83 0.18
C GLY A 58 15.56 9.71 -0.58
N SER A 59 16.07 8.47 -0.59
CA SER A 59 15.37 7.35 -1.23
C SER A 59 14.20 6.86 -0.37
N ASP A 60 13.01 6.83 -0.95
CA ASP A 60 11.81 6.25 -0.34
C ASP A 60 11.29 5.07 -1.19
N TYR A 61 11.05 3.95 -0.52
CA TYR A 61 10.49 2.75 -1.11
C TYR A 61 8.98 2.88 -1.32
N GLY A 62 8.35 3.74 -0.53
CA GLY A 62 6.93 3.85 -0.34
C GLY A 62 6.35 2.60 0.31
N HIS A 63 5.03 2.64 0.53
CA HIS A 63 4.28 1.50 1.03
C HIS A 63 2.90 1.43 0.40
N ALA A 64 2.36 0.21 0.31
CA ALA A 64 1.03 -0.03 -0.20
C ALA A 64 0.29 -1.02 0.70
N PHE A 65 -0.98 -0.75 0.94
CA PHE A 65 -1.84 -1.56 1.77
C PHE A 65 -3.27 -1.50 1.24
N PHE A 66 -4.15 -2.35 1.77
CA PHE A 66 -5.57 -2.19 1.54
C PHE A 66 -6.38 -2.68 2.74
N TYR A 67 -7.65 -2.29 2.78
CA TYR A 67 -8.63 -2.87 3.68
C TYR A 67 -9.98 -3.00 3.00
N ILE A 68 -10.81 -3.89 3.52
CA ILE A 68 -12.19 -4.07 3.07
C ILE A 68 -13.15 -3.76 4.20
N THR A 69 -14.28 -3.17 3.84
CA THR A 69 -15.32 -2.80 4.79
C THR A 69 -16.66 -3.42 4.41
N LYS A 70 -17.46 -3.73 5.43
CA LYS A 70 -18.89 -4.03 5.32
C LYS A 70 -19.63 -2.99 6.14
N ASN A 71 -20.48 -2.18 5.52
CA ASN A 71 -21.20 -1.09 6.18
C ASN A 71 -20.27 -0.17 6.99
N ASN A 72 -19.12 0.18 6.38
CA ASN A 72 -18.04 0.98 6.97
C ASN A 72 -17.39 0.38 8.22
N VAL A 73 -17.58 -0.91 8.48
CA VAL A 73 -16.82 -1.65 9.50
C VAL A 73 -15.70 -2.41 8.81
N VAL A 74 -14.47 -2.25 9.28
CA VAL A 74 -13.28 -2.94 8.78
C VAL A 74 -13.39 -4.43 9.06
N GLU A 75 -13.22 -5.23 8.01
CA GLU A 75 -13.42 -6.69 8.06
C GLU A 75 -12.16 -7.48 7.71
N ALA A 76 -11.23 -6.83 7.02
CA ALA A 76 -9.84 -7.26 6.90
C ALA A 76 -8.98 -6.04 6.56
N PHE A 77 -7.81 -5.95 7.21
CA PHE A 77 -6.74 -5.02 6.90
C PHE A 77 -5.52 -5.83 6.44
N PHE A 78 -4.88 -5.41 5.36
CA PHE A 78 -3.70 -6.07 4.81
C PHE A 78 -2.62 -5.04 4.50
N SER A 79 -1.50 -5.16 5.21
CA SER A 79 -0.34 -4.30 5.08
C SER A 79 0.91 -5.17 5.21
N PHE A 80 1.49 -5.57 4.08
CA PHE A 80 2.60 -6.52 4.09
C PHE A 80 3.95 -5.81 4.21
N GLY A 81 4.78 -6.22 5.17
CA GLY A 81 6.07 -5.58 5.40
C GLY A 81 6.99 -6.41 6.30
N PRO A 82 8.22 -5.96 6.57
CA PRO A 82 9.12 -6.63 7.50
C PRO A 82 8.62 -6.53 8.95
N THR A 83 8.92 -7.53 9.80
CA THR A 83 8.55 -7.49 11.25
C THR A 83 9.43 -6.57 12.09
N GLU A 84 10.63 -6.26 11.60
CA GLU A 84 11.56 -5.32 12.23
C GLU A 84 11.43 -4.01 11.47
N GLU A 85 11.32 -2.88 12.18
CA GLU A 85 11.54 -1.56 11.60
C GLU A 85 12.82 -1.63 10.78
N LEU A 86 12.81 -0.97 9.62
CA LEU A 86 13.92 -0.95 8.69
C LEU A 86 15.15 -0.38 9.42
N GLY A 87 15.90 -1.26 10.10
CA GLY A 87 17.18 -0.89 10.66
C GLY A 87 18.03 -0.34 9.54
N ASP A 88 18.83 0.67 9.87
CA ASP A 88 19.81 1.25 8.96
C ASP A 88 20.51 0.15 8.15
N ILE A 89 20.91 0.50 6.93
CA ILE A 89 21.64 -0.37 6.02
C ILE A 89 22.95 -0.78 6.70
N GLU A 90 22.92 -1.83 7.51
CA GLU A 90 24.12 -2.48 8.01
C GLU A 90 24.61 -3.40 6.90
N TYR A 91 25.60 -2.92 6.16
CA TYR A 91 26.49 -3.81 5.45
C TYR A 91 27.10 -4.75 6.50
N LYS A 92 26.66 -6.00 6.54
CA LYS A 92 27.49 -7.05 7.11
C LYS A 92 28.70 -7.19 6.19
N LYS A 93 29.74 -6.42 6.49
CA LYS A 93 31.10 -6.67 5.99
C LYS A 93 31.39 -8.11 6.40
N GLY A 94 31.38 -9.02 5.42
CA GLY A 94 31.65 -10.42 5.67
C GLY A 94 32.98 -10.56 6.37
N GLU A 95 32.94 -11.12 7.57
CA GLU A 95 34.06 -11.90 8.06
C GLU A 95 34.34 -12.99 7.01
N GLU A 96 35.60 -13.05 6.60
CA GLU A 96 36.25 -13.98 5.67
C GLU A 96 36.06 -13.77 4.15
N GLU A 97 37.09 -13.15 3.56
CA GLU A 97 37.57 -13.49 2.23
C GLU A 97 37.91 -14.98 2.18
N ILE A 98 37.20 -15.75 1.36
CA ILE A 98 37.71 -17.03 0.87
C ILE A 98 37.82 -16.88 -0.65
N ASP A 99 39.05 -16.93 -1.16
CA ASP A 99 39.42 -16.98 -2.59
C ASP A 99 39.15 -15.74 -3.46
N GLY A 100 39.35 -14.52 -2.95
CA GLY A 100 39.56 -13.33 -3.79
C GLY A 100 38.39 -12.91 -4.69
N ASN A 101 37.20 -13.49 -4.48
CA ASN A 101 35.96 -13.07 -5.12
C ASN A 101 35.13 -12.31 -4.09
N GLU A 102 34.93 -11.00 -4.31
CA GLU A 102 33.94 -10.22 -3.55
C GLU A 102 32.57 -10.88 -3.70
N LYS A 103 32.05 -11.45 -2.62
CA LYS A 103 30.61 -11.74 -2.55
C LYS A 103 29.89 -10.40 -2.48
N ILE A 104 29.09 -10.10 -3.51
CA ILE A 104 28.16 -8.97 -3.53
C ILE A 104 27.07 -9.26 -2.49
N TYR A 105 27.31 -8.87 -1.24
CA TYR A 105 26.27 -8.83 -0.21
C TYR A 105 25.52 -7.51 -0.37
N ALA A 106 24.46 -7.53 -1.16
CA ALA A 106 23.53 -6.41 -1.23
C ALA A 106 22.71 -6.37 0.07
N ASN A 107 22.93 -5.30 0.83
CA ASN A 107 22.10 -4.58 1.81
C ASN A 107 21.04 -5.34 2.66
N GLY A 108 20.53 -4.65 3.68
CA GLY A 108 19.42 -5.14 4.50
C GLY A 108 18.14 -5.47 3.71
N TYR A 109 17.83 -4.77 2.62
CA TYR A 109 16.55 -4.85 1.87
C TYR A 109 16.50 -5.93 0.78
N VAL A 110 17.65 -6.38 0.31
CA VAL A 110 17.81 -7.42 -0.73
C VAL A 110 17.78 -8.82 -0.11
N ASN A 111 18.01 -8.91 1.20
CA ASN A 111 17.96 -10.17 1.91
C ASN A 111 16.54 -10.51 2.39
N LYS A 112 16.24 -11.80 2.35
CA LYS A 112 15.04 -12.43 2.90
C LYS A 112 14.85 -12.02 4.37
N ARG A 113 13.74 -11.35 4.71
CA ARG A 113 13.38 -10.96 6.09
C ARG A 113 12.12 -11.66 6.58
N PRO A 114 11.95 -11.87 7.90
CA PRO A 114 10.65 -12.20 8.45
C PRO A 114 9.65 -11.07 8.13
N SER A 115 8.42 -11.44 7.82
CA SER A 115 7.38 -10.52 7.38
C SER A 115 6.16 -10.53 8.30
N THR A 116 5.34 -9.51 8.19
CA THR A 116 4.03 -9.35 8.80
C THR A 116 3.00 -8.92 7.74
N THR A 117 1.73 -9.25 7.97
CA THR A 117 0.59 -8.74 7.17
C THR A 117 -0.11 -7.55 7.85
N SER A 118 0.46 -7.06 8.95
CA SER A 118 -0.03 -5.91 9.72
C SER A 118 1.10 -4.90 9.96
N TYR A 119 1.86 -4.60 8.91
CA TYR A 119 2.88 -3.55 8.93
C TYR A 119 2.22 -2.20 9.22
N LEU A 120 2.84 -1.41 10.09
CA LEU A 120 2.31 -0.11 10.51
C LEU A 120 2.43 0.89 9.36
N ILE A 121 1.47 1.81 9.31
CA ILE A 121 1.48 2.98 8.43
C ILE A 121 2.08 4.13 9.24
N TYR A 122 3.09 4.81 8.70
CA TYR A 122 3.90 5.83 9.36
C TYR A 122 3.74 7.22 8.77
N GLU A 123 3.12 7.36 7.60
CA GLU A 123 2.94 8.61 6.87
C GLU A 123 1.47 8.92 6.59
N VAL A 124 1.23 10.14 6.12
CA VAL A 124 -0.01 10.49 5.43
C VAL A 124 -0.16 9.63 4.17
N VAL A 125 -1.36 9.11 3.94
CA VAL A 125 -1.65 8.18 2.85
C VAL A 125 -2.64 8.74 1.84
N GLN A 126 -2.46 8.34 0.57
CA GLN A 126 -3.47 8.48 -0.47
C GLN A 126 -4.32 7.21 -0.51
N ILE A 127 -5.64 7.31 -0.29
CA ILE A 127 -6.57 6.18 -0.25
C ILE A 127 -7.61 6.29 -1.37
N PHE A 128 -7.74 5.23 -2.17
CA PHE A 128 -8.76 5.09 -3.21
C PHE A 128 -9.84 4.12 -2.77
N LYS A 129 -11.10 4.58 -2.74
CA LYS A 129 -12.26 3.76 -2.39
C LYS A 129 -12.93 3.19 -3.65
N ILE A 130 -13.17 1.89 -3.65
CA ILE A 130 -13.84 1.14 -4.70
C ILE A 130 -15.02 0.37 -4.11
N ASN A 131 -16.23 0.60 -4.62
CA ASN A 131 -17.39 -0.23 -4.26
C ASN A 131 -17.26 -1.61 -4.91
N ILE A 132 -17.41 -2.65 -4.12
CA ILE A 132 -17.26 -4.05 -4.55
C ILE A 132 -18.53 -4.84 -4.25
N THR A 133 -18.68 -5.99 -4.91
CA THR A 133 -19.78 -6.91 -4.59
C THR A 133 -19.44 -7.74 -3.37
N GLU A 134 -20.45 -8.25 -2.68
CA GLU A 134 -20.28 -9.22 -1.58
C GLU A 134 -19.40 -10.42 -1.98
N LYS A 135 -19.55 -10.90 -3.23
CA LYS A 135 -18.72 -11.99 -3.77
C LYS A 135 -17.24 -11.61 -3.83
N LYS A 136 -16.92 -10.41 -4.31
CA LYS A 136 -15.53 -9.91 -4.38
C LYS A 136 -14.98 -9.72 -2.96
N PHE A 137 -15.77 -9.13 -2.06
CA PHE A 137 -15.43 -8.95 -0.65
C PHE A 137 -14.99 -10.26 0.02
N HIS A 138 -15.80 -11.31 -0.07
CA HIS A 138 -15.48 -12.61 0.54
C HIS A 138 -14.24 -13.26 -0.10
N LYS A 139 -14.04 -13.09 -1.41
CA LYS A 139 -12.86 -13.62 -2.12
C LYS A 139 -11.57 -12.92 -1.68
N ILE A 140 -11.60 -11.60 -1.48
CA ILE A 140 -10.46 -10.83 -0.93
C ILE A 140 -10.15 -11.31 0.48
N LYS A 141 -11.16 -11.37 1.36
CA LYS A 141 -10.99 -11.85 2.75
C LYS A 141 -10.36 -13.25 2.82
N GLN A 142 -10.78 -14.15 1.94
CA GLN A 142 -10.20 -15.50 1.85
C GLN A 142 -8.73 -15.47 1.38
N LYS A 143 -8.37 -14.62 0.43
CA LYS A 143 -7.00 -14.49 -0.07
C LYS A 143 -6.07 -13.88 0.99
N VAL A 144 -6.53 -12.87 1.72
CA VAL A 144 -5.80 -12.31 2.89
C VAL A 144 -5.43 -13.42 3.87
N ALA A 145 -6.42 -14.22 4.30
CA ALA A 145 -6.20 -15.33 5.23
C ALA A 145 -5.18 -16.37 4.72
N LYS A 146 -5.08 -16.58 3.39
CA LYS A 146 -4.07 -17.46 2.81
C LYS A 146 -2.66 -16.89 2.93
N VAL A 147 -2.50 -15.59 2.68
CA VAL A 147 -1.19 -14.92 2.81
C VAL A 147 -0.77 -14.85 4.27
N GLU A 148 -1.68 -14.52 5.19
CA GLU A 148 -1.45 -14.58 6.64
C GLU A 148 -0.95 -15.96 7.07
N ALA A 149 -1.60 -17.04 6.62
CA ALA A 149 -1.17 -18.40 6.90
C ALA A 149 0.21 -18.74 6.29
N ALA A 150 0.59 -18.13 5.17
CA ALA A 150 1.91 -18.29 4.57
C ALA A 150 2.99 -17.53 5.37
N VAL A 151 2.68 -16.32 5.84
CA VAL A 151 3.55 -15.51 6.71
C VAL A 151 3.81 -16.24 8.03
N LEU A 152 2.78 -16.82 8.65
CA LEU A 152 2.94 -17.66 9.85
C LEU A 152 3.82 -18.89 9.63
N LYS A 153 3.98 -19.34 8.38
CA LYS A 153 4.88 -20.43 7.98
C LYS A 153 6.28 -19.95 7.56
N GLY A 154 6.58 -18.66 7.68
CA GLY A 154 7.87 -18.08 7.33
C GLY A 154 8.00 -17.66 5.86
N LYS A 155 6.88 -17.33 5.18
CA LYS A 155 6.95 -16.51 3.97
C LYS A 155 7.73 -15.23 4.31
N PRO A 156 8.71 -14.83 3.49
CA PRO A 156 9.49 -13.63 3.78
C PRO A 156 9.03 -12.40 3.02
N TYR A 157 9.54 -11.26 3.44
CA TYR A 157 9.62 -10.03 2.64
C TYR A 157 10.93 -10.02 1.86
N ASN A 158 10.88 -9.77 0.54
CA ASN A 158 12.04 -9.79 -0.35
C ASN A 158 11.86 -8.92 -1.61
N VAL A 159 12.62 -7.81 -1.69
CA VAL A 159 12.54 -6.86 -2.82
C VAL A 159 13.05 -7.44 -4.15
N ILE A 160 14.12 -8.24 -4.14
CA ILE A 160 14.68 -8.80 -5.39
C ILE A 160 13.74 -9.81 -6.05
N LEU A 161 13.03 -10.59 -5.23
CA LEU A 161 12.03 -11.54 -5.71
C LEU A 161 10.66 -10.89 -5.95
N ASN A 162 10.54 -9.58 -5.72
CA ASN A 162 9.28 -8.84 -5.72
C ASN A 162 8.24 -9.33 -4.68
N ASP A 163 8.65 -10.03 -3.63
CA ASP A 163 7.77 -10.35 -2.48
C ASP A 163 7.68 -9.11 -1.56
N THR A 164 6.97 -8.07 -2.00
CA THR A 164 6.89 -6.76 -1.32
C THR A 164 5.46 -6.34 -1.02
N CYS A 165 5.28 -5.22 -0.31
CA CYS A 165 3.96 -4.67 0.05
C CYS A 165 3.04 -4.53 -1.16
N ALA A 166 3.52 -3.87 -2.21
CA ALA A 166 2.75 -3.58 -3.40
C ALA A 166 2.45 -4.83 -4.24
N GLU A 167 3.42 -5.74 -4.42
CA GLU A 167 3.16 -7.00 -5.14
C GLU A 167 2.13 -7.86 -4.41
N GLU A 168 2.31 -8.11 -3.11
CA GLU A 168 1.38 -9.00 -2.38
C GLU A 168 -0.04 -8.42 -2.36
N ALA A 169 -0.16 -7.10 -2.22
CA ALA A 169 -1.44 -6.41 -2.29
C ALA A 169 -2.05 -6.50 -3.71
N GLU A 170 -1.27 -6.23 -4.77
CA GLU A 170 -1.73 -6.34 -6.16
C GLU A 170 -2.15 -7.78 -6.48
N ASP A 171 -1.36 -8.80 -6.12
CA ASP A 171 -1.65 -10.23 -6.34
C ASP A 171 -2.94 -10.71 -5.64
N ILE A 172 -3.22 -10.20 -4.44
CA ILE A 172 -4.48 -10.49 -3.76
C ILE A 172 -5.65 -9.90 -4.58
N LEU A 173 -5.49 -8.69 -5.09
CA LEU A 173 -6.56 -7.91 -5.70
C LEU A 173 -6.78 -8.22 -7.19
N ASP A 174 -5.74 -8.49 -7.98
CA ASP A 174 -5.79 -8.63 -9.45
C ASP A 174 -6.72 -9.78 -9.89
N ASP A 175 -6.70 -10.88 -9.13
CA ASP A 175 -7.59 -12.02 -9.34
C ASP A 175 -9.07 -11.73 -9.03
N VAL A 176 -9.40 -10.58 -8.43
CA VAL A 176 -10.72 -10.27 -7.86
C VAL A 176 -11.32 -8.98 -8.40
N ILE A 177 -10.49 -7.97 -8.65
CA ILE A 177 -10.89 -6.64 -9.09
C ILE A 177 -10.64 -6.55 -10.59
N ASP A 178 -11.74 -6.52 -11.34
CA ASP A 178 -11.67 -6.31 -12.78
C ASP A 178 -10.99 -4.97 -13.10
N ASP A 179 -10.04 -4.99 -14.04
CA ASP A 179 -9.30 -3.81 -14.50
C ASP A 179 -8.54 -3.10 -13.36
N LEU A 180 -7.99 -3.86 -12.40
CA LEU A 180 -7.11 -3.28 -11.37
C LEU A 180 -5.94 -2.52 -12.03
N PRO A 181 -5.62 -1.27 -11.61
CA PRO A 181 -4.42 -0.58 -12.08
C PRO A 181 -3.18 -1.44 -11.82
N ASN A 182 -2.29 -1.57 -12.81
CA ASN A 182 -1.08 -2.37 -12.68
C ASN A 182 0.09 -1.54 -12.12
N GLY A 183 0.72 -2.00 -11.04
CA GLY A 183 1.81 -1.28 -10.37
C GLY A 183 3.20 -1.50 -10.95
N LYS A 184 3.34 -2.17 -12.09
CA LYS A 184 4.65 -2.63 -12.60
C LYS A 184 5.48 -1.52 -13.24
N GLY A 185 6.42 -0.96 -12.48
CA GLY A 185 7.39 0.06 -12.90
C GLY A 185 8.84 -0.44 -12.92
N TYR A 186 9.76 0.37 -13.44
CA TYR A 186 11.19 0.09 -13.33
C TYR A 186 11.73 0.56 -11.98
N ILE A 187 12.57 -0.25 -11.36
CA ILE A 187 13.34 0.11 -10.17
C ILE A 187 14.84 -0.04 -10.45
N GLU A 188 15.66 0.71 -9.73
CA GLU A 188 17.12 0.60 -9.73
C GLU A 188 17.61 0.48 -8.28
N ILE A 189 18.50 -0.50 -8.06
CA ILE A 189 19.12 -0.77 -6.76
C ILE A 189 20.64 -0.61 -6.93
N ASP A 190 21.20 0.39 -6.26
CA ASP A 190 22.66 0.62 -6.14
C ASP A 190 23.41 0.84 -7.48
N GLY A 191 22.72 1.09 -8.60
CA GLY A 191 23.32 1.22 -9.94
C GLY A 191 24.11 -0.01 -10.46
N LYS A 192 24.28 -1.05 -9.63
CA LYS A 192 25.03 -2.29 -9.90
C LYS A 192 24.17 -3.32 -10.63
N ILE A 193 22.87 -3.30 -10.39
CA ILE A 193 21.89 -4.15 -11.08
C ILE A 193 21.21 -3.29 -12.17
N PRO A 194 21.19 -3.72 -13.44
CA PRO A 194 20.45 -3.02 -14.47
C PRO A 194 18.97 -2.83 -14.06
N PRO A 195 18.35 -1.67 -14.34
CA PRO A 195 16.96 -1.44 -13.98
C PRO A 195 16.04 -2.57 -14.45
N PHE A 196 15.21 -3.07 -13.56
CA PHE A 196 14.29 -4.18 -13.83
C PHE A 196 12.88 -3.83 -13.37
N ARG A 197 11.89 -4.57 -13.88
CA ARG A 197 10.47 -4.25 -13.67
C ARG A 197 9.85 -5.07 -12.56
N VAL A 198 9.30 -4.38 -11.57
CA VAL A 198 8.58 -4.95 -10.44
C VAL A 198 7.37 -4.09 -10.11
N VAL A 199 6.44 -4.63 -9.33
CA VAL A 199 5.36 -3.83 -8.75
C VAL A 199 5.93 -2.99 -7.62
N ASN A 200 5.63 -1.69 -7.60
CA ASN A 200 6.07 -0.79 -6.53
C ASN A 200 4.97 0.23 -6.17
N PRO A 201 4.95 0.73 -4.92
CA PRO A 201 3.90 1.63 -4.42
C PRO A 201 3.73 2.89 -5.28
N TYR A 202 4.83 3.53 -5.64
CA TYR A 202 4.82 4.78 -6.41
C TYR A 202 4.19 4.63 -7.80
N MET A 203 4.58 3.60 -8.55
CA MET A 203 4.00 3.32 -9.86
C MET A 203 2.54 2.91 -9.73
N TRP A 204 2.19 2.12 -8.71
CA TRP A 204 0.83 1.67 -8.50
C TRP A 204 -0.10 2.83 -8.16
N CYS A 205 0.30 3.69 -7.22
CA CYS A 205 -0.39 4.93 -6.88
C CYS A 205 -0.57 5.82 -8.12
N SER A 206 0.46 5.98 -8.95
CA SER A 206 0.36 6.74 -10.21
C SER A 206 -0.67 6.17 -11.19
N GLN A 207 -0.76 4.84 -11.33
CA GLN A 207 -1.79 4.23 -12.18
C GLN A 207 -3.19 4.35 -11.58
N PHE A 208 -3.33 4.32 -10.25
CA PHE A 208 -4.59 4.63 -9.58
C PHE A 208 -5.05 6.06 -9.87
N TYR A 209 -4.17 7.06 -9.71
CA TYR A 209 -4.47 8.44 -10.10
C TYR A 209 -4.86 8.57 -11.58
N LYS A 210 -4.15 7.87 -12.47
CA LYS A 210 -4.50 7.86 -13.89
C LYS A 210 -5.90 7.31 -14.16
N LYS A 211 -6.34 6.30 -13.41
CA LYS A 211 -7.65 5.65 -13.59
C LYS A 211 -8.77 6.42 -12.90
N TYR A 212 -8.54 6.86 -11.66
CA TYR A 212 -9.58 7.41 -10.77
C TYR A 212 -9.52 8.92 -10.63
N GLY A 213 -8.50 9.60 -11.17
CA GLY A 213 -8.29 11.04 -11.01
C GLY A 213 -7.96 11.43 -9.57
N ASP A 214 -8.23 12.70 -9.23
CA ASP A 214 -7.95 13.28 -7.91
C ASP A 214 -8.97 12.87 -6.83
N ASN A 215 -9.62 11.72 -6.99
CA ASN A 215 -10.62 11.17 -6.05
C ASN A 215 -9.98 10.40 -4.88
N ALA A 216 -8.67 10.53 -4.69
CA ALA A 216 -7.99 9.97 -3.53
C ALA A 216 -8.36 10.76 -2.27
N TYR A 217 -8.65 10.04 -1.19
CA TYR A 217 -8.73 10.61 0.15
C TYR A 217 -7.33 10.71 0.74
N ILE A 218 -7.03 11.81 1.45
CA ILE A 218 -5.77 12.02 2.15
C ILE A 218 -6.02 11.80 3.64
N TYR A 219 -5.32 10.86 4.27
CA TYR A 219 -5.56 10.47 5.66
C TYR A 219 -4.25 10.14 6.41
N PRO A 220 -4.13 10.42 7.72
CA PRO A 220 -4.98 11.34 8.49
C PRO A 220 -4.90 12.77 7.94
N GLU A 221 -5.87 13.62 8.30
CA GLU A 221 -5.71 15.06 8.04
C GLU A 221 -4.45 15.55 8.78
N TYR A 222 -3.55 16.20 8.03
CA TYR A 222 -2.30 16.80 8.50
C TYR A 222 -2.39 18.31 8.23
N PRO A 223 -1.90 19.19 9.13
CA PRO A 223 -2.76 20.18 9.80
C PRO A 223 -3.29 21.37 8.96
N GLU A 224 -4.49 21.79 9.42
CA GLU A 224 -5.33 23.00 9.27
C GLU A 224 -5.74 23.61 7.90
N ASP A 225 -4.98 23.48 6.81
CA ASP A 225 -5.27 24.35 5.64
C ASP A 225 -6.08 23.68 4.53
N GLY A 226 -6.42 22.40 4.69
CA GLY A 226 -7.31 21.70 3.77
C GLY A 226 -6.66 21.44 2.41
N LYS A 227 -6.59 20.15 2.06
CA LYS A 227 -5.93 19.60 0.87
C LYS A 227 -4.41 19.72 0.98
N GLY A 228 -3.76 18.56 1.10
CA GLY A 228 -2.30 18.44 1.14
C GLY A 228 -1.64 19.12 -0.06
N VAL A 229 -1.27 20.38 0.13
CA VAL A 229 -0.43 21.14 -0.77
C VAL A 229 0.66 21.72 0.14
N ASP A 230 1.88 21.30 -0.10
CA ASP A 230 3.13 21.76 0.52
C ASP A 230 3.41 21.31 1.96
N LEU A 231 3.87 20.05 2.08
CA LEU A 231 4.50 19.52 3.28
C LEU A 231 5.96 19.95 3.29
N PHE A 232 6.26 21.08 3.91
CA PHE A 232 7.61 21.50 4.30
C PHE A 232 7.67 21.54 5.82
N ASP A 233 8.69 20.93 6.41
CA ASP A 233 9.07 21.15 7.79
C ASP A 233 9.60 22.58 7.96
N ALA A 234 9.86 22.97 9.20
CA ALA A 234 10.35 24.31 9.54
C ALA A 234 11.71 24.66 8.89
N ASP A 235 12.40 23.68 8.31
CA ASP A 235 13.73 23.78 7.70
C ASP A 235 13.69 23.63 6.16
N GLY A 236 12.52 23.36 5.57
CA GLY A 236 12.31 23.21 4.12
C GLY A 236 12.44 21.78 3.58
N GLU A 237 12.48 20.76 4.44
CA GLU A 237 12.43 19.34 4.07
C GLU A 237 10.99 18.79 4.13
N HIS A 238 10.69 17.74 3.37
CA HIS A 238 9.33 17.20 3.33
C HIS A 238 9.09 16.20 4.48
N ASP A 239 8.33 16.58 5.52
CA ASP A 239 7.91 15.69 6.61
C ASP A 239 6.44 15.26 6.45
N PHE A 240 6.23 14.00 6.09
CA PHE A 240 4.91 13.35 5.96
C PHE A 240 4.57 12.46 7.16
N SER A 241 5.41 12.44 8.19
CA SER A 241 5.30 11.48 9.29
C SER A 241 4.08 11.74 10.16
N VAL A 242 3.45 10.65 10.60
CA VAL A 242 2.30 10.67 11.51
C VAL A 242 2.55 9.69 12.66
N SER A 243 1.71 9.76 13.70
CA SER A 243 1.68 8.68 14.69
C SER A 243 1.30 7.37 13.99
N SER A 244 2.18 6.38 14.08
CA SER A 244 2.03 5.14 13.33
C SER A 244 0.69 4.45 13.65
N TRP A 245 0.01 3.91 12.65
CA TRP A 245 -1.31 3.30 12.82
C TRP A 245 -1.49 2.02 11.99
N LYS A 246 -2.51 1.24 12.36
CA LYS A 246 -3.04 0.09 11.62
C LYS A 246 -4.51 -0.08 11.97
N LEU A 247 -5.23 -0.85 11.16
CA LEU A 247 -6.63 -1.17 11.42
C LEU A 247 -6.79 -2.59 11.96
N GLU A 248 -7.71 -2.74 12.89
CA GLU A 248 -8.15 -3.99 13.48
C GLU A 248 -9.57 -4.32 13.01
N ASN A 249 -9.87 -5.61 12.88
CA ASN A 249 -11.20 -6.05 12.49
C ASN A 249 -12.26 -5.58 13.50
N GLY A 250 -13.37 -5.03 13.00
CA GLY A 250 -14.46 -4.48 13.80
C GLY A 250 -14.33 -2.98 14.10
N GLN A 251 -13.21 -2.33 13.75
CA GLN A 251 -13.12 -0.87 13.80
C GLN A 251 -13.98 -0.22 12.71
N LEU A 252 -14.44 1.01 12.96
CA LEU A 252 -15.03 1.83 11.91
C LEU A 252 -13.95 2.22 10.89
N ASP A 253 -14.36 2.36 9.63
CA ASP A 253 -13.50 2.92 8.60
C ASP A 253 -13.10 4.34 9.00
N PRO A 254 -11.80 4.63 9.16
CA PRO A 254 -11.36 5.96 9.58
C PRO A 254 -11.85 7.07 8.64
N LEU A 255 -12.00 6.81 7.34
CA LEU A 255 -12.52 7.82 6.41
C LEU A 255 -14.00 8.10 6.66
N PHE A 256 -14.79 7.08 7.00
CA PHE A 256 -16.19 7.26 7.36
C PHE A 256 -16.33 7.97 8.72
N GLU A 257 -15.55 7.54 9.71
CA GLU A 257 -15.56 8.15 11.05
C GLU A 257 -15.22 9.64 11.02
N ASN A 258 -14.31 10.03 10.13
CA ASN A 258 -13.89 11.42 9.94
C ASN A 258 -14.69 12.18 8.86
N GLY A 259 -15.79 11.60 8.36
CA GLY A 259 -16.74 12.30 7.49
C GLY A 259 -16.30 12.55 6.05
N TYR A 260 -15.31 11.81 5.55
CA TYR A 260 -14.85 11.91 4.15
C TYR A 260 -15.90 11.43 3.15
N TYR A 261 -16.83 10.57 3.59
CA TYR A 261 -17.96 10.10 2.79
C TYR A 261 -19.12 9.60 3.66
N GLU A 262 -20.32 9.56 3.07
CA GLU A 262 -21.54 9.02 3.69
C GLU A 262 -21.88 7.62 3.15
N ASN A 263 -22.89 6.97 3.76
CA ASN A 263 -23.40 5.64 3.39
C ASN A 263 -24.11 5.59 2.04
#